data_AF-A0A7S3J8X6-F1
#
_entry.id   AF-A0A7S3J8X6-F1
#
_cell.length_a   1.000
_cell.length_b   1.000
_cell.length_c   1.000
_cell.angle_alpha   90.00
_cell.angle_beta   90.00
_cell.angle_gamma   90.00
#
_symmetry.space_group_name_H-M   'P 1'
#
loop_
_entity.id
_entity.type
_entity.pdbx_description
1 polymer ?
#
loop_
_entity_poly.entity_id
_entity_poly.type
_entity_poly.pdbx_seq_one_letter_code
_entity_poly.pdbx_strand_id
1 'polypeptide(L)'
;MLKSYMYQNFGQKLHSSLIFLTSAFMAECVTLMIYYPYDLVKSRLQTSNRVFGYKSLLHAFQKEISTNGFLSLYKGGSAYLMMFATMISVQFSIYESIIKHIKQKHLEYFKRREAVC
;
A
#
# COMPACT_ATOMS: atom_id res chain seq x y z
N MET A 1 2.65 -3.86 24.82
CA MET A 1 1.28 -4.20 25.28
C MET A 1 0.25 -4.18 24.15
N LEU A 2 0.13 -3.09 23.36
CA LEU A 2 -0.87 -3.01 22.27
C LEU A 2 -0.75 -4.12 21.21
N LYS A 3 0.48 -4.46 20.79
CA LYS A 3 0.74 -5.56 19.84
C LYS A 3 0.29 -6.93 20.38
N SER A 4 0.43 -7.17 21.68
CA SER A 4 0.02 -8.42 22.32
C SER A 4 -1.50 -8.54 22.47
N TYR A 5 -2.18 -7.43 22.75
CA TYR A 5 -3.65 -7.38 22.88
C TYR A 5 -4.35 -7.61 21.52
N MET A 6 -3.82 -7.00 20.45
CA MET A 6 -4.33 -7.23 19.09
C MET A 6 -4.08 -8.67 18.63
N TYR A 7 -2.95 -9.28 19.00
CA TYR A 7 -2.61 -10.66 18.61
C TYR A 7 -3.48 -11.72 19.30
N GLN A 8 -3.93 -11.47 20.54
CA GLN A 8 -4.85 -12.37 21.25
C GLN A 8 -6.30 -12.24 20.76
N ASN A 9 -6.77 -11.04 20.40
CA ASN A 9 -8.14 -10.85 19.91
C ASN A 9 -8.35 -11.26 18.44
N PHE A 10 -7.30 -11.16 17.60
CA PHE A 10 -7.34 -11.57 16.19
C PHE A 10 -6.80 -12.98 15.93
N GLY A 11 -6.65 -13.79 17.00
CA GLY A 11 -6.30 -15.21 16.91
C GLY A 11 -7.45 -16.06 16.36
N GLN A 12 -8.01 -15.72 15.19
CA GLN A 12 -8.98 -16.58 14.51
C GLN A 12 -8.34 -17.35 13.37
N LYS A 13 -8.50 -18.68 13.48
CA LYS A 13 -8.14 -19.74 12.55
C LYS A 13 -8.88 -19.70 11.19
N LEU A 14 -9.17 -18.53 10.63
CA LEU A 14 -9.94 -18.42 9.38
C LEU A 14 -9.18 -17.62 8.32
N HIS A 15 -8.64 -18.36 7.33
CA HIS A 15 -7.98 -17.90 6.11
C HIS A 15 -7.09 -16.65 6.24
N SER A 16 -6.01 -16.74 7.02
CA SER A 16 -5.09 -15.61 7.31
C SER A 16 -4.71 -14.79 6.08
N SER A 17 -4.44 -15.44 4.94
CA SER A 17 -4.04 -14.75 3.70
C SER A 17 -5.12 -13.82 3.13
N LEU A 18 -6.41 -14.13 3.29
CA LEU A 18 -7.51 -13.31 2.75
C LEU A 18 -7.70 -12.03 3.56
N ILE A 19 -7.63 -12.11 4.89
CA ILE A 19 -7.77 -10.94 5.77
C ILE A 19 -6.65 -9.93 5.49
N PHE A 20 -5.43 -10.41 5.31
CA PHE A 20 -4.29 -9.57 4.97
C PHE A 20 -4.41 -8.97 3.58
N LEU A 21 -4.94 -9.71 2.61
CA LEU A 21 -5.18 -9.21 1.26
C LEU A 21 -6.25 -8.12 1.23
N THR A 22 -7.39 -8.31 1.90
CA THR A 22 -8.48 -7.32 1.91
C THR A 22 -8.15 -6.08 2.73
N SER A 23 -7.48 -6.24 3.88
CA SER A 23 -7.05 -5.09 4.71
C SER A 23 -5.96 -4.27 4.04
N ALA A 24 -4.96 -4.90 3.42
CA ALA A 24 -3.93 -4.20 2.65
C ALA A 24 -4.54 -3.46 1.46
N PHE A 25 -5.49 -4.08 0.75
CA PHE A 25 -6.19 -3.43 -0.36
C PHE A 25 -6.93 -2.17 0.07
N MET A 26 -7.72 -2.26 1.15
CA MET A 26 -8.47 -1.11 1.67
C MET A 26 -7.55 0.02 2.15
N ALA A 27 -6.46 -0.33 2.86
CA ALA A 27 -5.48 0.64 3.30
C ALA A 27 -4.85 1.38 2.12
N GLU A 28 -4.48 0.65 1.06
CA GLU A 28 -3.92 1.25 -0.15
C GLU A 28 -4.92 2.11 -0.90
N CYS A 29 -6.19 1.73 -1.00
CA CYS A 29 -7.19 2.60 -1.61
C CYS A 29 -7.24 3.99 -0.94
N VAL A 30 -7.17 4.04 0.39
CA VAL A 30 -7.16 5.30 1.15
C VAL A 30 -5.86 6.07 0.90
N THR A 31 -4.71 5.41 0.94
CA THR A 31 -3.41 6.01 0.63
C THR A 31 -3.40 6.61 -0.77
N LEU A 32 -3.86 5.86 -1.76
CA LEU A 32 -3.89 6.27 -3.16
C LEU A 32 -4.83 7.45 -3.40
N MET A 33 -5.95 7.58 -2.67
CA MET A 33 -6.80 8.78 -2.79
C MET A 33 -6.05 10.07 -2.43
N ILE A 34 -5.13 10.02 -1.47
CA ILE A 34 -4.36 11.18 -0.99
C ILE A 34 -3.07 11.35 -1.80
N TYR A 35 -2.37 10.26 -2.10
CA TYR A 35 -1.08 10.27 -2.77
C TYR A 35 -1.19 10.57 -4.28
N TYR A 36 -2.23 10.06 -4.93
CA TYR A 36 -2.40 10.20 -6.39
C TYR A 36 -2.38 11.65 -6.90
N PRO A 37 -3.13 12.61 -6.32
CA PRO A 37 -3.09 13.99 -6.80
C PRO A 37 -1.70 14.64 -6.67
N TYR A 38 -0.94 14.26 -5.64
CA TYR A 38 0.45 14.70 -5.48
C TYR A 38 1.36 14.13 -6.58
N ASP A 39 1.26 12.82 -6.82
CA ASP A 39 2.08 12.12 -7.81
C ASP A 39 1.81 12.61 -9.24
N LEU A 40 0.53 12.88 -9.56
CA LEU A 40 0.12 13.44 -10.85
C LEU A 40 0.70 14.83 -11.11
N VAL A 41 0.62 15.72 -10.12
CA VAL A 41 1.15 17.09 -10.27
C VAL A 41 2.67 17.06 -10.37
N LYS A 42 3.33 16.17 -9.63
CA LYS A 42 4.78 15.97 -9.75
C LYS A 42 5.17 15.42 -11.12
N SER A 43 4.43 14.43 -11.64
CA SER A 43 4.66 13.88 -12.98
C SER A 43 4.48 14.94 -14.07
N ARG A 44 3.40 15.73 -14.01
CA ARG A 44 3.16 16.84 -14.96
C ARG A 44 4.20 17.96 -14.83
N LEU A 45 4.65 18.26 -13.62
CA LEU A 45 5.76 19.18 -13.40
C LEU A 45 7.04 18.67 -14.08
N GLN A 46 7.34 17.38 -14.03
CA GLN A 46 8.55 16.82 -14.67
C GLN A 46 8.42 16.73 -16.20
N THR A 47 7.28 16.28 -16.71
CA THR A 47 7.06 16.08 -18.15
C THR A 47 6.74 17.37 -18.90
N SER A 48 5.97 18.28 -18.31
CA SER A 48 5.41 19.45 -19.01
C SER A 48 5.92 20.79 -18.48
N ASN A 49 6.99 20.81 -17.67
CA ASN A 49 7.54 22.08 -17.15
C ASN A 49 7.87 23.08 -18.26
N ARG A 50 8.44 22.57 -19.36
CA ARG A 50 8.86 23.39 -20.50
C ARG A 50 7.70 24.02 -21.26
N VAL A 51 6.50 23.44 -21.17
CA VAL A 51 5.30 23.90 -21.89
C VAL A 51 4.47 24.87 -21.03
N PHE A 52 4.37 24.63 -19.71
CA PHE A 52 3.47 25.39 -18.83
C PHE A 52 4.16 26.37 -17.87
N GLY A 53 5.50 26.34 -17.80
CA GLY A 53 6.31 27.28 -17.01
C GLY A 53 5.99 27.21 -15.51
N TYR A 54 5.93 26.01 -14.94
CA TYR A 54 5.60 25.83 -13.53
C TYR A 54 6.79 26.23 -12.64
N LYS A 55 6.64 27.27 -11.83
CA LYS A 55 7.70 27.76 -10.92
C LYS A 55 7.93 26.87 -9.69
N SER A 56 6.87 26.19 -9.22
CA SER A 56 6.89 25.37 -8.01
C SER A 56 5.74 24.36 -8.02
N LEU A 57 5.85 23.29 -7.21
CA LEU A 57 4.82 22.24 -7.12
C LEU A 57 3.45 22.79 -6.70
N LEU A 58 3.41 23.68 -5.70
CA LEU A 58 2.17 24.32 -5.24
C LEU A 58 1.53 25.21 -6.31
N HIS A 59 2.37 25.91 -7.08
CA HIS A 59 1.91 26.74 -8.19
C HIS A 59 1.34 25.88 -9.34
N ALA A 60 1.94 24.72 -9.60
CA ALA A 60 1.39 23.75 -10.54
C ALA A 60 0.04 23.19 -10.06
N PHE A 61 -0.07 22.86 -8.77
CA PHE A 61 -1.30 22.35 -8.16
C PHE A 61 -2.46 23.35 -8.25
N GLN A 62 -2.22 24.61 -7.89
CA GLN A 62 -3.23 25.67 -7.99
C GLN A 62 -3.64 25.96 -9.44
N LYS A 63 -2.66 26.04 -10.36
CA LYS A 63 -2.92 26.30 -11.78
C LYS A 63 -3.72 25.15 -12.40
N GLU A 64 -3.40 23.91 -12.05
CA GLU A 64 -4.10 22.73 -12.54
C GLU A 64 -5.56 22.70 -12.10
N ILE A 65 -5.84 22.97 -10.82
CA ILE A 65 -7.20 23.03 -10.29
C ILE A 65 -7.98 24.17 -10.94
N SER A 66 -7.38 25.34 -11.13
CA SER A 66 -8.04 26.48 -11.76
C SER A 66 -8.31 26.28 -13.25
N THR A 67 -7.50 25.47 -13.95
CA THR A 67 -7.59 25.32 -15.41
C THR A 67 -8.46 24.12 -15.81
N ASN A 68 -8.25 22.97 -15.16
CA ASN A 68 -8.89 21.70 -15.55
C ASN A 68 -9.89 21.18 -14.50
N GLY A 69 -9.98 21.82 -13.32
CA GLY A 69 -10.84 21.40 -12.23
C GLY A 69 -10.30 20.20 -11.44
N PHE A 70 -10.91 19.94 -10.28
CA PHE A 70 -10.47 18.88 -9.35
C PHE A 70 -10.58 17.47 -9.93
N LEU A 71 -11.59 17.19 -10.77
CA LEU A 71 -11.76 15.87 -11.39
C LEU A 71 -10.68 15.53 -12.43
N SER A 72 -9.99 16.53 -13.00
CA SER A 72 -8.88 16.29 -13.92
C SER A 72 -7.71 15.55 -13.25
N LEU A 73 -7.58 15.71 -11.93
CA LEU A 73 -6.58 15.01 -11.11
C LEU A 73 -6.87 13.53 -10.91
N TYR A 74 -8.03 13.02 -11.32
CA TYR A 74 -8.37 11.58 -11.26
C TYR A 74 -8.54 10.95 -12.65
N LYS A 75 -8.46 11.77 -13.71
CA LYS A 75 -8.75 11.36 -15.09
C LYS A 75 -7.57 10.56 -15.67
N GLY A 76 -7.82 9.29 -15.98
CA GLY A 76 -6.81 8.37 -16.53
C GLY A 76 -5.95 7.62 -15.48
N GLY A 77 -6.18 7.89 -14.19
CA GLY A 77 -5.42 7.28 -13.09
C GLY A 77 -5.94 5.96 -12.56
N SER A 78 -7.21 5.66 -12.79
CA SER A 78 -7.89 4.52 -12.15
C SER A 78 -7.20 3.18 -12.41
N ALA A 79 -6.68 2.96 -13.63
CA ALA A 79 -5.93 1.76 -13.96
C ALA A 79 -4.62 1.64 -13.17
N TYR A 80 -3.87 2.74 -13.06
CA TYR A 80 -2.64 2.81 -12.26
C TYR A 80 -2.93 2.56 -10.77
N LEU A 81 -3.99 3.18 -10.24
CA LEU A 81 -4.41 3.02 -8.86
C LEU A 81 -4.80 1.57 -8.55
N MET A 82 -5.59 0.94 -9.42
CA MET A 82 -6.01 -0.45 -9.24
C MET A 82 -4.84 -1.42 -9.34
N MET A 83 -3.87 -1.15 -10.23
CA MET A 83 -2.63 -1.91 -10.33
C MET A 83 -1.82 -1.81 -9.03
N PHE A 84 -1.64 -0.60 -8.50
CA PHE A 84 -0.89 -0.38 -7.26
C PHE A 84 -1.55 -1.04 -6.05
N ALA A 85 -2.85 -0.85 -5.87
CA ALA A 85 -3.60 -1.47 -4.77
C ALA A 85 -3.50 -3.00 -4.82
N THR A 86 -3.64 -3.60 -6.01
CA THR A 86 -3.52 -5.06 -6.18
C THR A 86 -2.09 -5.55 -5.93
N MET A 87 -1.09 -4.82 -6.43
CA MET A 87 0.33 -5.17 -6.25
C MET A 87 0.71 -5.26 -4.77
N ILE A 88 0.38 -4.23 -3.98
CA ILE A 88 0.71 -4.19 -2.56
C ILE A 88 -0.06 -5.26 -1.78
N SER A 89 -1.32 -5.48 -2.12
CA SER A 89 -2.14 -6.51 -1.46
C SER A 89 -1.55 -7.91 -1.64
N VAL A 90 -1.10 -8.23 -2.85
CA VAL A 90 -0.41 -9.50 -3.15
C VAL A 90 0.94 -9.57 -2.44
N GLN A 91 1.72 -8.49 -2.47
CA GLN A 91 3.02 -8.41 -1.80
C GLN A 91 2.90 -8.69 -0.29
N PHE A 92 1.91 -8.09 0.37
CA PHE A 92 1.67 -8.27 1.80
C PHE A 92 1.21 -9.69 2.13
N SER A 93 0.33 -10.29 1.30
CA SER A 93 -0.08 -11.69 1.45
C SER A 93 1.08 -12.68 1.31
N ILE A 94 1.98 -12.45 0.35
CA ILE A 94 3.18 -13.28 0.15
C ILE A 94 4.13 -13.15 1.35
N TYR A 95 4.38 -11.92 1.80
CA TYR A 95 5.25 -11.64 2.94
C TYR A 95 4.79 -12.38 4.20
N GLU A 96 3.50 -12.31 4.54
CA GLU A 96 2.93 -13.03 5.68
C GLU A 96 3.02 -14.55 5.50
N SER A 97 2.78 -15.05 4.29
CA SER A 97 2.88 -16.48 3.99
C SER A 97 4.31 -16.99 4.21
N ILE A 98 5.33 -16.23 3.79
CA ILE A 98 6.74 -16.59 3.99
C ILE A 98 7.10 -16.58 5.47
N ILE A 99 6.73 -15.52 6.20
CA ILE A 99 7.01 -15.42 7.64
C ILE A 99 6.37 -16.55 8.43
N LYS A 100 5.13 -16.92 8.09
CA LYS A 100 4.43 -18.04 8.73
C LYS A 100 5.20 -19.35 8.54
N HIS A 101 5.69 -19.63 7.34
CA HIS A 101 6.49 -20.83 7.05
C HIS A 101 7.83 -20.84 7.81
N ILE A 102 8.53 -19.69 7.85
CA ILE A 102 9.80 -19.57 8.57
C ILE A 102 9.59 -19.79 10.07
N LYS A 103 8.56 -19.17 10.66
CA LYS A 103 8.22 -19.35 12.09
C LYS A 103 7.89 -20.80 12.41
N GLN A 104 7.16 -21.50 11.55
CA GLN A 104 6.83 -22.91 11.75
C GLN A 104 8.08 -23.79 11.75
N LYS A 105 8.99 -23.60 10.77
CA LYS A 105 10.26 -24.32 10.74
C LYS A 105 11.15 -24.02 11.96
N HIS A 106 11.19 -22.77 12.40
CA HIS A 106 11.96 -22.38 13.58
C HIS A 106 11.41 -23.02 14.86
N LEU A 107 10.09 -23.08 15.02
CA LEU A 107 9.45 -23.71 16.18
C LEU A 107 9.69 -25.22 16.23
N GLU A 108 9.64 -25.88 15.08
CA GLU A 108 10.01 -27.31 14.93
C GLU A 108 11.48 -27.54 15.29
N TYR A 109 12.38 -26.66 14.84
CA TYR A 109 13.80 -26.74 15.18
C TYR A 109 14.03 -26.59 16.69
N PHE A 110 13.33 -25.66 17.35
CA PHE A 110 13.47 -25.43 18.79
C PHE A 110 12.95 -26.63 19.61
N LYS A 111 11.77 -27.17 19.26
CA LYS A 111 11.23 -28.39 19.90
C LYS A 111 12.17 -29.59 19.75
N ARG A 112 12.78 -29.76 18.58
CA ARG A 112 13.77 -30.82 18.36
C ARG A 112 15.02 -30.65 19.22
N ARG A 113 15.41 -29.43 19.58
CA ARG A 113 16.54 -29.22 20.51
C ARG A 113 16.18 -29.53 21.95
N GLU A 114 14.98 -29.17 22.41
CA GLU A 114 14.53 -29.52 23.77
C GLU A 114 14.34 -31.04 23.95
N ALA A 115 13.92 -31.77 22.92
CA ALA A 115 13.71 -33.21 23.00
C ALA A 115 15.00 -34.06 23.04
N VAL A 116 16.18 -33.45 22.89
CA VAL A 116 17.48 -34.13 22.88
C VAL A 116 18.27 -33.90 24.18
N CYS A 117 17.81 -33.00 25.04
CA CYS A 117 18.29 -32.85 26.42
C CYS A 117 17.40 -33.63 27.39
#